data_AF-A0A1M2VC59-F1
#
_entry.id   AF-A0A1M2VC59-F1
#
_cell.length_a   1.000
_cell.length_b   1.000
_cell.length_c   1.000
_cell.angle_alpha   90.00
_cell.angle_beta   90.00
_cell.angle_gamma   90.00
#
_symmetry.space_group_name_H-M   'P 1'
#
loop_
_entity.id
_entity.type
_entity.pdbx_description
1 polymer ?
#
loop_
_entity_poly.entity_id
_entity_poly.type
_entity_poly.pdbx_seq_one_letter_code
_entity_poly.pdbx_strand_id
1 'polypeptide(L)'
;MATSNVSVLTSFLTAPKALNLPSSLATQRNRTKKDLENLVAQLEESIATEVAQREGLANELQAAMDNIAQLKAAAIAAAATHERAMFEAIAKANAANAAATAATAAAAAAAAAADGPPVPRPTGNVRHLQEWSGLSKEDYRAVQRTIRNLVIIANLDWTDDFRRQNAENLARLYRAAREEHPVLKRFQNNWLTAELAKQFLQNKCKHAVKQGYVDRASIRTGTRRARR
;
A
#
# COMPACT_ATOMS: atom_id res chain seq x y z
N MET A 1 -19.20 -0.46 -4.97
CA MET A 1 -20.27 0.48 -5.39
C MET A 1 -20.11 0.73 -6.89
N ALA A 2 -20.78 -0.06 -7.72
CA ALA A 2 -20.92 0.16 -9.15
C ALA A 2 -22.22 -0.52 -9.59
N THR A 3 -23.32 0.16 -9.34
CA THR A 3 -24.65 -0.14 -9.85
C THR A 3 -24.71 0.35 -11.29
N SER A 4 -24.67 -0.54 -12.27
CA SER A 4 -25.17 -0.28 -13.65
C SER A 4 -25.01 -1.52 -14.51
N ASN A 5 -26.09 -2.28 -14.68
CA ASN A 5 -26.46 -2.88 -15.95
C ASN A 5 -27.80 -3.60 -15.80
N VAL A 6 -28.88 -2.83 -15.84
CA VAL A 6 -30.22 -3.35 -16.13
C VAL A 6 -30.80 -2.44 -17.22
N SER A 7 -30.40 -2.71 -18.46
CA SER A 7 -30.97 -2.07 -19.65
C SER A 7 -30.97 -3.07 -20.80
N VAL A 8 -31.71 -4.17 -20.64
CA VAL A 8 -32.01 -5.10 -21.74
C VAL A 8 -33.38 -5.75 -21.54
N LEU A 9 -34.47 -4.99 -21.38
CA LEU A 9 -35.83 -5.55 -21.40
C LEU A 9 -36.88 -4.53 -21.88
N THR A 10 -36.70 -3.97 -23.09
CA THR A 10 -37.72 -3.10 -23.72
C THR A 10 -37.97 -3.44 -25.19
N SER A 11 -37.89 -4.72 -25.57
CA SER A 11 -38.04 -5.11 -26.99
C SER A 11 -38.71 -6.47 -27.20
N PHE A 12 -39.85 -6.73 -26.57
CA PHE A 12 -40.75 -7.82 -27.01
C PHE A 12 -42.23 -7.41 -26.86
N LEU A 13 -42.59 -6.23 -27.36
CA LEU A 13 -43.94 -6.07 -27.95
C LEU A 13 -43.88 -6.66 -29.36
N THR A 14 -43.85 -7.99 -29.44
CA THR A 14 -44.22 -8.68 -30.68
C THR A 14 -45.68 -8.36 -30.90
N ALA A 15 -45.95 -7.56 -31.94
CA ALA A 15 -47.30 -7.17 -32.33
C ALA A 15 -48.21 -8.42 -32.34
N PRO A 16 -49.45 -8.36 -31.82
CA PRO A 16 -50.38 -9.45 -31.93
C PRO A 16 -50.48 -9.78 -33.41
N LYS A 17 -50.02 -10.99 -33.77
CA LYS A 17 -50.08 -11.51 -35.13
C LYS A 17 -51.51 -11.27 -35.59
N ALA A 18 -51.68 -10.32 -36.50
CA ALA A 18 -52.99 -9.92 -36.99
C ALA A 18 -53.69 -11.22 -37.39
N LEU A 19 -54.79 -11.54 -36.70
CA LEU A 19 -55.65 -12.66 -37.04
C LEU A 19 -56.06 -12.40 -38.48
N ASN A 20 -55.31 -13.01 -39.40
CA ASN A 20 -55.55 -12.97 -40.82
C ASN A 20 -56.80 -13.81 -41.02
N LEU A 21 -57.95 -13.18 -40.75
CA LEU A 21 -59.26 -13.76 -40.93
C LEU A 21 -59.31 -14.12 -42.41
N PRO A 22 -59.27 -15.41 -42.77
CA PRO A 22 -59.30 -15.78 -44.17
C PRO A 22 -60.60 -15.20 -44.75
N SER A 23 -60.52 -14.54 -45.90
CA SER A 23 -61.65 -14.01 -46.70
C SER A 23 -62.61 -15.11 -47.22
N SER A 24 -62.66 -16.25 -46.53
CA SER A 24 -63.41 -17.49 -46.75
C SER A 24 -64.92 -17.36 -46.51
N LEU A 25 -65.38 -16.28 -45.85
CA LEU A 25 -66.80 -16.05 -45.58
C LEU A 25 -67.65 -15.94 -46.86
N ALA A 26 -67.07 -15.53 -48.00
CA ALA A 26 -67.80 -15.45 -49.27
C ALA A 26 -68.14 -16.82 -49.90
N THR A 27 -67.41 -17.89 -49.55
CA THR A 27 -67.58 -19.25 -50.11
C THR A 27 -68.48 -20.15 -49.24
N GLN A 28 -68.97 -19.66 -48.10
CA GLN A 28 -69.74 -20.47 -47.14
C GLN A 28 -71.20 -20.75 -47.52
N ARG A 29 -71.77 -20.07 -48.52
CA ARG A 29 -73.21 -20.15 -48.83
C ARG A 29 -73.71 -21.51 -49.35
N ASN A 30 -72.81 -22.42 -49.76
CA ASN A 30 -73.15 -23.77 -50.25
C ASN A 30 -72.31 -24.88 -49.59
N ARG A 31 -71.98 -24.77 -48.29
CA ARG A 31 -71.37 -25.91 -47.59
C ARG A 31 -72.42 -26.96 -47.29
N THR A 32 -72.12 -28.20 -47.63
CA THR A 32 -72.99 -29.32 -47.28
C THR A 32 -72.90 -29.58 -45.78
N LYS A 33 -73.92 -30.21 -45.20
CA LYS A 33 -73.92 -30.62 -43.77
C LYS A 33 -72.64 -31.38 -43.39
N LYS A 34 -72.15 -32.23 -44.30
CA LYS A 34 -70.94 -33.04 -44.12
C LYS A 34 -69.66 -32.20 -43.99
N ASP A 35 -69.59 -31.07 -44.69
CA ASP A 35 -68.44 -30.16 -44.58
C ASP A 35 -68.38 -29.46 -43.21
N LEU A 36 -69.56 -29.20 -42.61
CA LEU A 36 -69.64 -28.64 -41.26
C LEU A 36 -69.22 -29.68 -40.21
N GLU A 37 -69.66 -30.93 -40.35
CA GLU A 37 -69.27 -32.02 -39.45
C GLU A 37 -67.75 -32.26 -39.47
N ASN A 38 -67.15 -32.29 -40.67
CA ASN A 38 -65.69 -32.40 -40.81
C ASN A 38 -64.95 -31.21 -40.16
N LEU A 39 -65.49 -30.00 -40.30
CA LEU A 39 -64.87 -28.82 -39.71
C LEU A 39 -64.97 -28.81 -38.19
N VAL A 40 -66.10 -29.27 -37.61
CA VAL A 40 -66.24 -29.43 -36.16
C VAL A 40 -65.24 -30.46 -35.64
N ALA A 41 -65.11 -31.63 -36.27
CA ALA A 41 -64.13 -32.64 -35.88
C ALA A 41 -62.69 -32.10 -35.95
N GLN A 42 -62.36 -31.36 -37.01
CA GLN A 42 -61.04 -30.73 -37.16
C GLN A 42 -60.78 -29.67 -36.07
N LEU A 43 -61.80 -28.89 -35.70
CA LEU A 43 -61.70 -27.91 -34.62
C LEU A 43 -61.54 -28.59 -33.25
N GLU A 44 -62.25 -29.68 -32.99
CA GLU A 44 -62.13 -30.45 -31.75
C GLU A 44 -60.71 -31.03 -31.59
N GLU A 45 -60.15 -31.60 -32.66
CA GLU A 45 -58.75 -32.08 -32.67
C GLU A 45 -57.75 -30.93 -32.48
N SER A 46 -57.98 -29.78 -33.13
CA SER A 46 -57.14 -28.58 -32.95
C SER A 46 -57.21 -28.04 -31.52
N ILE A 47 -58.39 -28.06 -30.88
CA ILE A 47 -58.53 -27.63 -29.48
C ILE A 47 -57.82 -28.60 -28.55
N ALA A 48 -57.97 -29.91 -28.76
CA ALA A 48 -57.30 -30.93 -27.94
C ALA A 48 -55.78 -30.80 -28.00
N THR A 49 -55.22 -30.58 -29.20
CA THR A 49 -53.78 -30.38 -29.39
C THR A 49 -53.27 -29.09 -28.74
N GLU A 50 -53.99 -27.97 -28.86
CA GLU A 50 -53.66 -26.71 -28.19
C GLU A 50 -53.72 -26.82 -26.65
N VAL A 51 -54.72 -27.54 -26.12
CA VAL A 51 -54.81 -27.79 -24.66
C VAL A 51 -53.60 -28.60 -24.19
N ALA A 52 -53.23 -29.67 -24.89
CA ALA A 52 -52.05 -30.47 -24.54
C ALA A 52 -50.75 -29.65 -24.61
N GLN A 53 -50.61 -28.77 -25.60
CA GLN A 53 -49.46 -27.86 -25.69
C GLN A 53 -49.41 -26.86 -24.53
N ARG A 54 -50.56 -26.29 -24.14
CA ARG A 54 -50.63 -25.37 -22.99
C ARG A 54 -50.29 -26.06 -21.68
N GLU A 55 -50.73 -27.29 -21.47
CA GLU A 55 -50.37 -28.09 -20.30
C GLU A 55 -48.86 -28.39 -20.28
N GLY A 56 -48.27 -28.73 -21.44
CA GLY A 56 -46.83 -28.88 -21.58
C GLY A 56 -46.06 -27.61 -21.20
N LEU A 57 -46.45 -26.46 -21.77
CA LEU A 57 -45.84 -25.16 -21.46
C LEU A 57 -46.02 -24.74 -19.99
N ALA A 58 -47.17 -25.05 -19.38
CA ALA A 58 -47.39 -24.77 -17.96
C ALA A 58 -46.46 -25.59 -17.07
N ASN A 59 -46.25 -26.87 -17.39
CA ASN A 59 -45.32 -27.75 -16.69
C ASN A 59 -43.86 -27.28 -16.86
N GLU A 60 -43.47 -26.88 -18.07
CA GLU A 60 -42.15 -26.31 -18.35
C GLU A 60 -41.92 -25.00 -17.59
N LEU A 61 -42.93 -24.11 -17.55
CA LEU A 61 -42.86 -22.86 -16.82
C LEU A 61 -42.70 -23.11 -15.31
N GLN A 62 -43.46 -24.05 -14.75
CA GLN A 62 -43.34 -24.42 -13.34
C GLN A 62 -41.95 -24.98 -13.02
N ALA A 63 -41.43 -25.88 -13.86
CA ALA A 63 -40.07 -26.41 -13.69
C ALA A 63 -39.00 -25.31 -13.79
N ALA A 64 -39.17 -24.34 -14.69
CA ALA A 64 -38.28 -23.19 -14.80
C ALA A 64 -38.33 -22.31 -13.54
N MET A 65 -39.51 -22.08 -12.96
CA MET A 65 -39.66 -21.31 -11.72
C MET A 65 -38.98 -22.01 -10.53
N ASP A 66 -39.12 -23.33 -10.42
CA ASP A 66 -38.47 -24.12 -9.37
C ASP A 66 -36.94 -24.11 -9.52
N ASN A 67 -36.43 -24.23 -10.76
CA ASN A 67 -34.99 -24.11 -11.04
C ASN A 67 -34.46 -22.71 -10.67
N ILE A 68 -35.19 -21.64 -10.98
CA ILE A 68 -34.80 -20.27 -10.59
C ILE A 68 -34.78 -20.13 -9.07
N ALA A 69 -35.76 -20.70 -8.35
CA ALA A 69 -35.80 -20.67 -6.90
C ALA A 69 -34.58 -21.40 -6.28
N GLN A 70 -34.23 -22.57 -6.81
CA GLN A 70 -33.06 -23.33 -6.37
C GLN A 70 -31.74 -22.57 -6.63
N LEU A 71 -31.58 -22.00 -7.82
CA LEU A 71 -30.40 -21.21 -8.15
C LEU A 71 -30.26 -19.97 -7.26
N LYS A 72 -31.37 -19.29 -6.95
CA LYS A 72 -31.38 -18.16 -6.01
C LYS A 72 -30.97 -18.59 -4.61
N ALA A 73 -31.49 -19.71 -4.10
CA ALA A 73 -31.11 -20.24 -2.79
C ALA A 73 -29.62 -20.62 -2.74
N ALA A 74 -29.11 -21.27 -3.78
CA ALA A 74 -27.70 -21.63 -3.89
C ALA A 74 -26.79 -20.39 -3.93
N ALA A 75 -27.19 -19.34 -4.66
CA ALA A 75 -26.44 -18.09 -4.72
C ALA A 75 -26.37 -17.37 -3.37
N ILE A 76 -27.47 -17.36 -2.60
CA ILE A 76 -27.50 -16.79 -1.25
C ILE A 76 -26.59 -17.60 -0.30
N ALA A 77 -26.64 -18.93 -0.37
CA ALA A 77 -25.77 -19.79 0.44
C ALA A 77 -24.28 -19.56 0.11
N ALA A 78 -23.93 -19.46 -1.18
CA ALA A 78 -22.57 -19.17 -1.62
C ALA A 78 -22.09 -17.76 -1.21
N ALA A 79 -22.97 -16.76 -1.24
CA ALA A 79 -22.64 -15.42 -0.75
C ALA A 79 -22.34 -15.43 0.76
N ALA A 80 -23.13 -16.16 1.55
CA ALA A 80 -22.93 -16.26 2.99
C ALA A 80 -21.63 -16.99 3.38
N THR A 81 -21.23 -18.03 2.63
CA THR A 81 -19.94 -18.72 2.89
C THR A 81 -18.76 -17.84 2.51
N HIS A 82 -18.85 -17.11 1.41
CA HIS A 82 -17.82 -16.16 0.99
C HIS A 82 -17.64 -15.02 2.00
N GLU A 83 -18.72 -14.46 2.53
CA GLU A 83 -18.67 -13.42 3.56
C GLU A 83 -18.01 -13.93 4.85
N ARG A 84 -18.35 -15.13 5.32
CA ARG A 84 -17.69 -15.76 6.48
C ARG A 84 -16.19 -15.97 6.25
N ALA A 85 -15.81 -16.47 5.06
CA ALA A 85 -14.41 -16.66 4.71
C ALA A 85 -13.63 -15.33 4.65
N MET A 86 -14.25 -14.26 4.14
CA MET A 86 -13.65 -12.93 4.15
C MET A 86 -13.42 -12.39 5.57
N PHE A 87 -14.39 -12.54 6.47
CA PHE A 87 -14.23 -12.12 7.87
C PHE A 87 -13.13 -12.91 8.60
N GLU A 88 -13.06 -14.23 8.38
CA GLU A 88 -12.01 -15.06 8.97
C GLU A 88 -10.61 -14.67 8.43
N ALA A 89 -10.50 -14.40 7.13
CA ALA A 89 -9.26 -13.95 6.52
C ALA A 89 -8.78 -12.60 7.08
N ILE A 90 -9.71 -11.65 7.28
CA ILE A 90 -9.41 -10.34 7.90
C ILE A 90 -8.96 -10.53 9.35
N ALA A 91 -9.65 -11.36 10.13
CA ALA A 91 -9.27 -11.65 11.51
C ALA A 91 -7.85 -12.25 11.61
N LYS A 92 -7.54 -13.21 10.72
CA LYS A 92 -6.21 -13.83 10.65
C LYS A 92 -5.12 -12.84 10.24
N ALA A 93 -5.39 -11.96 9.28
CA ALA A 93 -4.46 -10.92 8.86
C ALA A 93 -4.17 -9.92 9.99
N ASN A 94 -5.20 -9.50 10.73
CA ASN A 94 -5.05 -8.60 11.87
C ASN A 94 -4.24 -9.24 13.01
N ALA A 95 -4.46 -10.54 13.30
CA ALA A 95 -3.69 -11.27 14.29
C ALA A 95 -2.20 -11.39 13.90
N ALA A 96 -1.91 -11.65 12.61
CA ALA A 96 -0.55 -11.70 12.10
C ALA A 96 0.17 -10.35 12.19
N ASN A 97 -0.52 -9.25 11.85
CA ASN A 97 0.01 -7.90 11.98
C ASN A 97 0.29 -7.55 13.45
N ALA A 98 -0.62 -7.88 14.36
CA ALA A 98 -0.41 -7.68 15.80
C ALA A 98 0.84 -8.45 16.30
N ALA A 99 1.00 -9.71 15.90
CA ALA A 99 2.17 -10.50 16.26
C ALA A 99 3.49 -9.91 15.70
N ALA A 100 3.50 -9.42 14.46
CA ALA A 100 4.66 -8.77 13.85
C ALA A 100 5.02 -7.45 14.57
N THR A 101 4.02 -6.63 14.94
CA THR A 101 4.26 -5.41 15.72
C THR A 101 4.80 -5.71 17.12
N ALA A 102 4.32 -6.77 17.78
CA ALA A 102 4.84 -7.20 19.08
C ALA A 102 6.29 -7.70 18.97
N ALA A 103 6.63 -8.46 17.93
CA ALA A 103 7.98 -8.95 17.70
C ALA A 103 8.98 -7.81 17.42
N THR A 104 8.59 -6.82 16.62
CA THR A 104 9.43 -5.64 16.34
C THR A 104 9.60 -4.74 17.57
N ALA A 105 8.55 -4.56 18.37
CA ALA A 105 8.64 -3.83 19.64
C ALA A 105 9.58 -4.53 20.64
N ALA A 106 9.50 -5.87 20.76
CA ALA A 106 10.38 -6.65 21.62
C ALA A 106 11.85 -6.55 21.16
N ALA A 107 12.12 -6.63 19.85
CA ALA A 107 13.45 -6.44 19.30
C ALA A 107 14.00 -5.03 19.53
N ALA A 108 13.16 -4.00 19.39
CA ALA A 108 13.55 -2.62 19.68
C ALA A 108 13.86 -2.40 21.17
N ALA A 109 13.07 -2.99 22.07
CA ALA A 109 13.33 -2.96 23.51
C ALA A 109 14.65 -3.67 23.88
N ALA A 110 14.92 -4.83 23.27
CA ALA A 110 16.18 -5.55 23.47
C ALA A 110 17.39 -4.76 22.93
N ALA A 111 17.26 -4.11 21.78
CA ALA A 111 18.31 -3.25 21.23
C ALA A 111 18.56 -2.02 22.12
N ALA A 112 17.50 -1.40 22.66
CA ALA A 112 17.62 -0.28 23.59
C ALA A 112 18.31 -0.69 24.91
N ALA A 113 18.08 -1.92 25.39
CA ALA A 113 18.78 -2.45 26.56
C ALA A 113 20.28 -2.70 26.29
N ALA A 114 20.66 -3.04 25.05
CA ALA A 114 22.06 -3.27 24.68
C ALA A 114 22.88 -1.97 24.53
N ASP A 115 22.26 -0.84 24.19
CA ASP A 115 22.96 0.42 23.91
C ASP A 115 23.50 1.13 25.18
N GLY A 116 23.16 0.65 26.37
CA GLY A 116 23.62 1.20 27.66
C GLY A 116 23.02 2.58 28.00
N PRO A 117 23.26 3.10 29.22
CA PRO A 117 22.74 4.41 29.61
C PRO A 117 23.34 5.52 28.72
N PRO A 118 22.53 6.50 28.30
CA PRO A 118 23.00 7.59 27.44
C PRO A 118 24.07 8.41 28.17
N VAL A 119 25.23 8.57 27.55
CA VAL A 119 26.36 9.36 28.06
C VAL A 119 26.14 10.84 27.71
N PRO A 120 25.86 11.70 28.70
CA PRO A 120 25.65 13.12 28.46
C PRO A 120 26.94 13.79 28.01
N ARG A 121 26.81 14.93 27.31
CA ARG A 121 27.97 15.75 26.92
C ARG A 121 28.57 16.40 28.18
N PRO A 122 29.90 16.30 28.41
CA PRO A 122 30.52 16.99 29.54
C PRO A 122 30.38 18.50 29.41
N THR A 123 30.19 19.18 30.54
CA THR A 123 30.20 20.64 30.62
C THR A 123 31.64 21.15 30.55
N GLY A 124 31.90 22.15 29.70
CA GLY A 124 33.22 22.80 29.59
C GLY A 124 34.05 22.39 28.36
N ASN A 125 35.36 22.60 28.46
CA ASN A 125 36.28 22.39 27.34
C ASN A 125 36.65 20.91 27.20
N VAL A 126 36.17 20.27 26.13
CA VAL A 126 36.41 18.85 25.86
C VAL A 126 37.81 18.68 25.26
N ARG A 127 38.88 18.91 26.03
CA ARG A 127 40.26 18.67 25.55
C ARG A 127 40.64 17.19 25.60
N HIS A 128 40.05 16.44 26.53
CA HIS A 128 40.36 15.05 26.83
C HIS A 128 39.26 14.10 26.31
N LEU A 129 38.88 14.19 25.03
CA LEU A 129 37.76 13.41 24.46
C LEU A 129 37.84 11.91 24.77
N GLN A 130 39.06 11.36 24.77
CA GLN A 130 39.26 9.94 25.04
C GLN A 130 38.81 9.57 26.46
N GLU A 131 39.24 10.32 27.48
CA GLU A 131 38.88 10.10 28.88
C GLU A 131 37.35 10.20 29.09
N TRP A 132 36.72 11.23 28.50
CA TRP A 132 35.28 11.42 28.58
C TRP A 132 34.46 10.37 27.83
N SER A 133 35.00 9.77 26.77
CA SER A 133 34.28 8.78 25.97
C SER A 133 34.17 7.41 26.64
N GLY A 134 35.04 7.11 27.62
CA GLY A 134 35.16 5.79 28.24
C GLY A 134 35.49 4.66 27.25
N LEU A 135 35.99 4.99 26.06
CA LEU A 135 36.39 4.01 25.04
C LEU A 135 37.81 3.52 25.31
N SER A 136 38.08 2.26 24.93
CA SER A 136 39.45 1.77 24.87
C SER A 136 40.26 2.64 23.89
N LYS A 137 41.59 2.71 24.09
CA LYS A 137 42.47 3.49 23.22
C LYS A 137 42.43 3.01 21.76
N GLU A 138 42.22 1.71 21.55
CA GLU A 138 42.16 1.09 20.23
C GLU A 138 40.85 1.44 19.52
N ASP A 139 39.71 1.28 20.22
CA ASP A 139 38.39 1.62 19.71
C ASP A 139 38.28 3.11 19.40
N TYR A 140 38.77 3.96 20.29
CA TYR A 140 38.79 5.41 20.07
C TYR A 140 39.55 5.78 18.79
N ARG A 141 40.70 5.14 18.54
CA ARG A 141 41.50 5.36 17.32
C ARG A 141 40.78 4.82 16.08
N ALA A 142 40.10 3.68 16.17
CA ALA A 142 39.32 3.11 15.09
C ALA A 142 38.15 4.04 14.71
N VAL A 143 37.36 4.46 15.69
CA VAL A 143 36.26 5.44 15.57
C VAL A 143 36.77 6.74 14.95
N GLN A 144 37.89 7.26 15.43
CA GLN A 144 38.47 8.49 14.91
C GLN A 144 38.87 8.35 13.44
N ARG A 145 39.46 7.22 13.02
CA ARG A 145 39.80 6.95 11.62
C ARG A 145 38.55 6.90 10.75
N THR A 146 37.52 6.15 11.16
CA THR A 146 36.26 6.05 10.43
C THR A 146 35.58 7.39 10.28
N ILE A 147 35.50 8.20 11.35
CA ILE A 147 34.88 9.53 11.28
C ILE A 147 35.61 10.45 10.30
N ARG A 148 36.95 10.41 10.25
CA ARG A 148 37.70 11.21 9.25
C ARG A 148 37.33 10.81 7.83
N ASN A 149 37.22 9.52 7.55
CA ASN A 149 36.80 9.02 6.24
C ASN A 149 35.36 9.44 5.92
N LEU A 150 34.44 9.29 6.88
CA LEU A 150 33.04 9.68 6.71
C LEU A 150 32.87 11.19 6.50
N VAL A 151 33.68 12.03 7.14
CA VAL A 151 33.65 13.49 6.91
C VAL A 151 34.03 13.83 5.46
N ILE A 152 34.97 13.10 4.87
CA ILE A 152 35.35 13.24 3.46
C ILE A 152 34.21 12.76 2.55
N ILE A 153 33.63 11.58 2.84
CA ILE A 153 32.53 10.99 2.06
C ILE A 153 31.26 11.86 2.11
N ALA A 154 30.95 12.42 3.28
CA ALA A 154 29.83 13.34 3.47
C ALA A 154 30.07 14.74 2.87
N ASN A 155 31.25 14.98 2.29
CA ASN A 155 31.64 16.21 1.62
C ASN A 155 31.42 17.46 2.50
N LEU A 156 31.83 17.39 3.78
CA LEU A 156 31.81 18.56 4.66
C LEU A 156 32.89 19.55 4.24
N ASP A 157 32.52 20.82 4.21
CA ASP A 157 33.44 21.89 3.87
C ASP A 157 34.34 22.19 5.08
N TRP A 158 35.64 22.00 4.94
CA TRP A 158 36.60 22.26 6.01
C TRP A 158 36.99 23.75 6.12
N THR A 159 36.56 24.58 5.18
CA THR A 159 36.78 26.03 5.21
C THR A 159 35.73 26.77 6.04
N ASP A 160 34.55 26.18 6.25
CA ASP A 160 33.45 26.76 7.02
C ASP A 160 33.38 26.23 8.47
N ASP A 161 32.72 26.99 9.34
CA ASP A 161 32.51 26.60 10.74
C ASP A 161 31.59 25.37 10.82
N PHE A 162 31.85 24.48 11.78
CA PHE A 162 31.07 23.26 11.98
C PHE A 162 29.58 23.54 12.21
N ARG A 163 29.24 24.68 12.81
CA ARG A 163 27.85 25.10 13.07
C ARG A 163 27.09 25.51 11.81
N ARG A 164 27.78 25.77 10.70
CA ARG A 164 27.23 26.28 9.43
C ARG A 164 27.17 25.23 8.34
N GLN A 165 27.74 24.06 8.59
CA GLN A 165 27.67 22.91 7.69
C GLN A 165 26.22 22.57 7.34
N ASN A 166 26.01 22.10 6.11
CA ASN A 166 24.70 21.64 5.67
C ASN A 166 24.17 20.55 6.64
N ALA A 167 22.96 20.76 7.16
CA ALA A 167 22.29 19.86 8.09
C ALA A 167 22.09 18.46 7.51
N GLU A 168 21.84 18.33 6.20
CA GLU A 168 21.68 17.03 5.53
C GLU A 168 22.99 16.23 5.52
N ASN A 169 24.12 16.90 5.27
CA ASN A 169 25.45 16.28 5.28
C ASN A 169 25.84 15.85 6.70
N LEU A 170 25.52 16.67 7.71
CA LEU A 170 25.70 16.29 9.11
C LEU A 170 24.82 15.09 9.50
N ALA A 171 23.55 15.07 9.08
CA ALA A 171 22.66 13.95 9.32
C ALA A 171 23.19 12.65 8.68
N ARG A 172 23.70 12.73 7.43
CA ARG A 172 24.35 11.60 6.74
C ARG A 172 25.59 11.11 7.50
N LEU A 173 26.45 12.02 7.95
CA LEU A 173 27.62 11.71 8.78
C LEU A 173 27.23 10.97 10.07
N TYR A 174 26.24 11.48 10.81
CA TYR A 174 25.81 10.87 12.08
C TYR A 174 25.10 9.53 11.89
N ARG A 175 24.38 9.34 10.79
CA ARG A 175 23.78 8.04 10.45
C ARG A 175 24.86 7.01 10.14
N ALA A 176 25.75 7.32 9.19
CA ALA A 176 26.83 6.41 8.80
C ALA A 176 27.76 6.07 9.98
N ALA A 177 28.07 7.05 10.84
CA ALA A 177 28.90 6.80 12.03
C ALA A 177 28.26 5.80 13.01
N ARG A 178 26.93 5.83 13.19
CA ARG A 178 26.21 4.90 14.07
C ARG A 178 26.03 3.51 13.47
N GLU A 179 26.01 3.41 12.15
CA GLU A 179 25.97 2.14 11.42
C GLU A 179 27.34 1.44 11.50
N GLU A 180 28.44 2.18 11.30
CA GLU A 180 29.81 1.66 11.39
C GLU A 180 30.25 1.32 12.83
N HIS A 181 29.90 2.19 13.79
CA HIS A 181 30.31 2.05 15.19
C HIS A 181 29.09 2.14 16.11
N PRO A 182 28.42 1.02 16.43
CA PRO A 182 27.23 1.01 17.28
C PRO A 182 27.45 1.67 18.65
N VAL A 183 28.67 1.60 19.18
CA VAL A 183 29.04 2.26 20.45
C VAL A 183 28.80 3.78 20.43
N LEU A 184 28.74 4.41 19.26
CA LEU A 184 28.45 5.84 19.15
C LEU A 184 26.99 6.21 19.48
N LYS A 185 26.06 5.25 19.44
CA LYS A 185 24.64 5.47 19.77
C LYS A 185 24.42 5.90 21.22
N ARG A 186 25.31 5.47 22.12
CA ARG A 186 25.22 5.82 23.55
C ARG A 186 25.48 7.29 23.84
N PHE A 187 26.12 8.04 22.94
CA PHE A 187 26.45 9.45 23.20
C PHE A 187 25.29 10.37 22.82
N GLN A 188 24.76 11.10 23.80
CA GLN A 188 23.60 11.97 23.61
C GLN A 188 23.86 13.01 22.51
N ASN A 189 22.89 13.20 21.60
CA ASN A 189 22.99 14.15 20.48
C ASN A 189 24.24 13.96 19.60
N ASN A 190 24.83 12.75 19.57
CA ASN A 190 26.03 12.42 18.80
C ASN A 190 27.22 13.35 19.12
N TRP A 191 27.35 13.82 20.38
CA TRP A 191 28.34 14.84 20.73
C TRP A 191 29.77 14.37 20.44
N LEU A 192 30.09 13.09 20.67
CA LEU A 192 31.44 12.56 20.44
C LEU A 192 31.80 12.61 18.94
N THR A 193 30.87 12.21 18.06
CA THR A 193 31.05 12.29 16.61
C THR A 193 31.27 13.72 16.16
N ALA A 194 30.47 14.66 16.70
CA ALA A 194 30.60 16.07 16.39
C ALA A 194 31.95 16.65 16.82
N GLU A 195 32.45 16.34 18.03
CA GLU A 195 33.74 16.83 18.50
C GLU A 195 34.92 16.23 17.70
N LEU A 196 34.86 14.95 17.34
CA LEU A 196 35.88 14.32 16.49
C LEU A 196 35.91 14.93 15.08
N ALA A 197 34.74 15.19 14.50
CA ALA A 197 34.62 15.87 13.21
C ALA A 197 35.18 17.30 13.27
N LYS A 198 34.80 18.08 14.30
CA LYS A 198 35.37 19.43 14.53
C LYS A 198 36.88 19.40 14.63
N GLN A 199 37.43 18.49 15.43
CA GLN A 199 38.88 18.35 15.62
C GLN A 199 39.58 18.09 14.28
N PHE A 200 39.01 17.23 13.43
CA PHE A 200 39.55 16.94 12.11
C PHE A 200 39.50 18.16 11.17
N LEU A 201 38.35 18.83 11.05
CA LEU A 201 38.21 20.01 10.19
C LEU A 201 39.15 21.15 10.64
N GLN A 202 39.27 21.39 11.94
CA GLN A 202 40.19 22.39 12.49
C GLN A 202 41.66 22.06 12.18
N ASN A 203 42.05 20.79 12.29
CA ASN A 203 43.41 20.36 11.97
C ASN A 203 43.70 20.50 10.47
N LYS A 204 42.74 20.14 9.62
CA LYS A 204 42.84 20.29 8.16
C LYS A 204 42.95 21.76 7.76
N CYS A 205 42.15 22.63 8.36
CA CYS A 205 42.20 24.08 8.18
C CYS A 205 43.55 24.66 8.62
N LYS A 206 44.04 24.33 9.82
CA LYS A 206 45.37 24.74 10.31
C LYS A 206 46.50 24.29 9.39
N HIS A 207 46.41 23.06 8.87
CA HIS A 207 47.39 22.53 7.92
C HIS A 207 47.35 23.31 6.60
N ALA A 208 46.17 23.57 6.05
CA ALA A 208 46.02 24.34 4.81
C ALA A 208 46.58 25.77 4.93
N VAL A 209 46.38 26.42 6.07
CA VAL A 209 46.97 27.74 6.37
C VAL A 209 48.50 27.64 6.44
N LYS A 210 49.03 26.62 7.13
CA LYS A 210 50.50 26.42 7.24
C LYS A 210 51.14 26.16 5.87
N GLN A 211 50.44 25.48 4.96
CA GLN A 211 50.91 25.20 3.60
C GLN A 211 50.67 26.36 2.62
N GLY A 212 49.99 27.43 3.03
CA GLY A 212 49.69 28.57 2.15
C GLY A 212 48.58 28.32 1.13
N TYR A 213 47.84 27.21 1.21
CA TYR A 213 46.71 26.94 0.32
C TYR A 213 45.53 27.88 0.54
N VAL A 214 45.40 28.40 1.77
CA VAL A 214 44.32 29.31 2.16
C VAL A 214 44.89 30.44 3.00
N ASP A 215 44.53 31.67 2.65
CA ASP A 215 44.85 32.83 3.46
C ASP A 215 44.11 32.76 4.81
N ARG A 216 44.83 32.99 5.91
CA ARG A 216 44.25 33.04 7.26
C ARG A 216 43.14 34.08 7.36
N ALA A 217 43.22 35.16 6.57
CA ALA A 217 42.17 36.17 6.53
C ALA A 217 40.87 35.58 6.00
N SER A 218 40.88 34.84 4.88
CA SER A 218 39.66 34.37 4.21
C SER A 218 38.81 33.42 5.07
N ILE A 219 39.44 32.57 5.88
CA ILE A 219 38.75 31.66 6.82
C ILE A 219 37.96 32.45 7.89
N ARG A 220 38.47 33.62 8.32
CA ARG A 220 37.75 34.49 9.26
C ARG A 220 36.67 35.33 8.58
N THR A 221 36.76 35.56 7.27
CA THR A 221 35.87 36.49 6.56
C THR A 221 34.65 35.82 5.91
N GLY A 222 34.65 34.49 5.73
CA GLY A 222 33.47 33.73 5.28
C GLY A 222 32.22 33.99 6.14
N THR A 223 32.41 34.57 7.32
CA THR A 223 31.40 34.88 8.32
C THR A 223 30.60 36.18 8.09
N ARG A 224 31.05 37.13 7.25
CA ARG A 224 30.47 38.50 7.21
C ARG A 224 29.70 38.90 5.94
N ARG A 225 29.68 38.11 4.87
CA ARG A 225 29.16 38.57 3.56
C ARG A 225 27.66 38.32 3.29
N ALA A 226 26.91 37.65 4.16
CA ALA A 226 25.49 37.30 3.92
C ALA A 226 24.50 37.95 4.91
N ARG A 227 24.71 39.22 5.27
CA ARG A 227 23.66 40.08 5.85
C ARG A 227 23.47 41.29 4.94
N ARG A 228 22.79 41.09 3.82
CA ARG A 228 22.13 42.13 3.03
C ARG A 228 20.79 41.57 2.57
#